data_AF-A0A1G4G3R6-F1
#
_entry.id   AF-A0A1G4G3R6-F1
#
_cell.length_a   1.000
_cell.length_b   1.000
_cell.length_c   1.000
_cell.angle_alpha   90.00
_cell.angle_beta   90.00
_cell.angle_gamma   90.00
#
_symmetry.space_group_name_H-M   'P 1'
#
loop_
_entity.id
_entity.type
_entity.pdbx_description
1 polymer ?
#
loop_
_entity_poly.entity_id
_entity_poly.type
_entity_poly.pdbx_seq_one_letter_code
_entity_poly.pdbx_strand_id
1 'polypeptide(L)'
;MTNTQIKNFFSLVATKKKLVEQIRYLYGKELAVNFNSFDFWSIDENKVSEIIAFFLNPDGCHEQGDAYLRLFLKKFDLDFFNYSETDKISVHCESSTENNRRIDIVIVKNNYEKAIGIENKIYTWTQDQHNQINDYYEYLLEKTNGNFCLIYLSPASKEISNESISKENRFQYISDQRLKQLTYEDHLIECIREFGNITQNYRVKSFLCDLEKKLKKMYMGEENVNSKQVIKDLILENKENIEISFLVANSLKEVKYKLKEKFNEQIEEIGRELNIKVEGIYLVPSKWSKHKIGFSFERGGIIYGVKRITPDINRSRLSEIENIFQQQFMVSEWWPMYQFFYSNIEIDKDFWIDVSTGRAKERAKDFIKAINDKLNNENY
;
A
#
# COMPACT_ATOMS: atom_id res chain seq x y z
N MET A 1 29.99 8.99 20.23
CA MET A 1 29.36 9.86 19.21
C MET A 1 29.09 11.22 19.86
N THR A 2 29.51 12.32 19.24
CA THR A 2 29.42 13.68 19.79
C THR A 2 28.15 14.39 19.33
N ASN A 3 27.64 15.33 20.12
CA ASN A 3 26.48 16.17 19.76
C ASN A 3 26.72 16.90 18.42
N THR A 4 27.97 17.28 18.12
CA THR A 4 28.39 17.91 16.87
C THR A 4 28.17 16.98 15.66
N GLN A 5 28.48 15.69 15.78
CA GLN A 5 28.31 14.71 14.70
C GLN A 5 26.83 14.52 14.34
N ILE A 6 25.97 14.38 15.35
CA ILE A 6 24.52 14.26 15.16
C ILE A 6 23.95 15.52 14.49
N LYS A 7 24.34 16.71 14.95
CA LYS A 7 23.93 17.99 14.35
C LYS A 7 24.39 18.12 12.90
N ASN A 8 25.62 17.70 12.60
CA ASN A 8 26.16 17.71 11.24
C ASN A 8 25.37 16.79 10.32
N PHE A 9 25.05 15.57 10.77
CA PHE A 9 24.22 14.64 9.99
C PHE A 9 22.85 15.25 9.65
N PHE A 10 22.14 15.79 10.64
CA PHE A 10 20.85 16.44 10.39
C PHE A 10 20.96 17.70 9.50
N SER A 11 22.03 18.48 9.63
CA SER A 11 22.32 19.63 8.77
C SER A 11 22.57 19.20 7.32
N LEU A 12 23.33 18.13 7.11
CA LEU A 12 23.58 17.55 5.79
C LEU A 12 22.29 17.02 5.17
N VAL A 13 21.48 16.29 5.94
CA VAL A 13 20.13 15.84 5.52
C VAL A 13 19.28 17.02 5.06
N ALA A 14 19.20 18.08 5.87
CA ALA A 14 18.43 19.28 5.54
C ALA A 14 18.96 19.99 4.28
N THR A 15 20.28 20.09 4.15
CA THR A 15 20.95 20.71 3.00
C THR A 15 20.70 19.92 1.72
N LYS A 16 20.88 18.59 1.74
CA LYS A 16 20.62 17.74 0.57
C LYS A 16 19.14 17.79 0.18
N LYS A 17 18.22 17.81 1.15
CA LYS A 17 16.78 18.00 0.86
C LYS A 17 16.50 19.35 0.19
N LYS A 18 17.06 20.44 0.70
CA LYS A 18 16.92 21.77 0.11
C LYS A 18 17.53 21.85 -1.30
N LEU A 19 18.65 21.18 -1.52
CA LEU A 19 19.26 21.07 -2.85
C LEU A 19 18.34 20.34 -3.83
N VAL A 20 17.70 19.24 -3.41
CA VAL A 20 16.70 18.54 -4.24
C VAL A 20 15.52 19.46 -4.58
N GLU A 21 15.04 20.27 -3.63
CA GLU A 21 14.00 21.27 -3.86
C GLU A 21 14.46 22.38 -4.81
N GLN A 22 15.72 22.84 -4.71
CA GLN A 22 16.29 23.83 -5.62
C GLN A 22 16.52 23.28 -7.03
N ILE A 23 17.01 22.05 -7.16
CA ILE A 23 17.13 21.35 -8.44
C ILE A 23 15.75 21.23 -9.08
N ARG A 24 14.71 20.91 -8.30
CA ARG A 24 13.33 20.91 -8.79
C ARG A 24 12.86 22.28 -9.24
N TYR A 25 13.19 23.34 -8.51
CA TYR A 25 12.82 24.68 -8.90
C TYR A 25 13.50 25.12 -10.21
N LEU A 26 14.80 24.85 -10.34
CA LEU A 26 15.62 25.27 -11.48
C LEU A 26 15.38 24.40 -12.72
N TYR A 27 15.35 23.08 -12.55
CA TYR A 27 15.29 22.11 -13.64
C TYR A 27 13.94 21.39 -13.73
N GLY A 28 12.96 21.75 -12.91
CA GLY A 28 11.65 21.06 -12.90
C GLY A 28 10.91 21.15 -14.22
N LYS A 29 11.11 22.24 -14.97
CA LYS A 29 10.56 22.40 -16.33
C LYS A 29 11.11 21.38 -17.33
N GLU A 30 12.34 20.92 -17.14
CA GLU A 30 13.01 19.96 -18.02
C GLU A 30 12.87 18.52 -17.50
N LEU A 31 13.02 18.32 -16.19
CA LEU A 31 13.09 17.00 -15.57
C LEU A 31 11.73 16.42 -15.21
N ALA A 32 10.76 17.28 -14.86
CA ALA A 32 9.40 16.89 -14.43
C ALA A 32 9.37 15.67 -13.49
N VAL A 33 10.24 15.61 -12.48
CA VAL A 33 10.53 14.38 -11.70
C VAL A 33 9.32 13.76 -10.99
N ASN A 34 8.30 14.57 -10.69
CA ASN A 34 7.07 14.14 -10.03
C ASN A 34 5.91 13.92 -11.02
N PHE A 35 6.11 14.21 -12.30
CA PHE A 35 5.14 13.89 -13.33
C PHE A 35 5.10 12.37 -13.51
N ASN A 36 3.89 11.85 -13.60
CA ASN A 36 3.60 10.47 -13.97
C ASN A 36 2.26 10.44 -14.72
N SER A 37 2.24 9.92 -15.94
CA SER A 37 1.01 9.87 -16.74
C SER A 37 -0.11 9.07 -16.09
N PHE A 38 0.22 8.10 -15.23
CA PHE A 38 -0.75 7.26 -14.53
C PHE A 38 -1.45 7.96 -13.36
N ASP A 39 -1.05 9.17 -12.98
CA ASP A 39 -1.78 9.95 -11.97
C ASP A 39 -3.11 10.50 -12.49
N PHE A 40 -3.32 10.46 -13.81
CA PHE A 40 -4.58 10.83 -14.44
C PHE A 40 -5.53 9.63 -14.64
N TRP A 41 -5.09 8.40 -14.35
CA TRP A 41 -5.82 7.16 -14.66
C TRP A 41 -6.20 6.43 -13.37
N SER A 42 -7.39 5.83 -13.37
CA SER A 42 -7.72 4.78 -12.40
C SER A 42 -7.14 3.47 -12.92
N ILE A 43 -6.21 2.87 -12.17
CA ILE A 43 -5.63 1.58 -12.51
C ILE A 43 -6.20 0.54 -11.56
N ASP A 44 -7.01 -0.35 -12.11
CA ASP A 44 -7.52 -1.54 -11.42
C ASP A 44 -6.78 -2.80 -11.90
N GLU A 45 -7.18 -3.96 -11.35
CA GLU A 45 -6.55 -5.25 -11.61
C GLU A 45 -6.55 -5.57 -13.11
N ASN A 46 -7.70 -5.37 -13.77
CA ASN A 46 -7.87 -5.60 -15.20
C ASN A 46 -6.97 -4.69 -16.03
N LYS A 47 -6.87 -3.40 -15.69
CA LYS A 47 -6.02 -2.47 -16.42
C LYS A 47 -4.54 -2.83 -16.30
N VAL A 48 -4.08 -3.28 -15.13
CA VAL A 48 -2.71 -3.78 -14.98
C VAL A 48 -2.50 -5.03 -15.84
N SER A 49 -3.47 -5.95 -15.83
CA SER A 49 -3.40 -7.17 -16.64
C SER A 49 -3.32 -6.88 -18.13
N GLU A 50 -4.12 -5.93 -18.64
CA GLU A 50 -4.07 -5.47 -20.04
C GLU A 50 -2.69 -4.89 -20.40
N ILE A 51 -2.09 -4.09 -19.52
CA ILE A 51 -0.77 -3.49 -19.75
C ILE A 51 0.31 -4.57 -19.80
N ILE A 52 0.31 -5.51 -18.85
CA ILE A 52 1.27 -6.63 -18.84
C ILE A 52 1.10 -7.47 -20.10
N ALA A 53 -0.14 -7.85 -20.44
CA ALA A 53 -0.44 -8.61 -21.64
C ALA A 53 0.02 -7.91 -22.92
N PHE A 54 -0.20 -6.59 -23.01
CA PHE A 54 0.26 -5.78 -24.13
C PHE A 54 1.78 -5.88 -24.32
N PHE A 55 2.57 -5.75 -23.24
CA PHE A 55 4.03 -5.83 -23.33
C PHE A 55 4.55 -7.26 -23.55
N LEU A 56 3.82 -8.28 -23.12
CA LEU A 56 4.22 -9.68 -23.33
C LEU A 56 3.81 -10.23 -24.69
N ASN A 57 3.04 -9.48 -25.49
CA ASN A 57 2.59 -9.89 -26.82
C ASN A 57 3.63 -9.51 -27.89
N PRO A 58 4.31 -10.48 -28.54
CA PRO A 58 5.29 -10.17 -29.59
C PRO A 58 4.73 -9.36 -30.77
N ASP A 59 3.44 -9.52 -31.06
CA ASP A 59 2.71 -8.83 -32.14
C ASP A 59 2.05 -7.52 -31.66
N GLY A 60 2.37 -7.07 -30.44
CA GLY A 60 1.84 -5.84 -29.86
C GLY A 60 2.32 -4.58 -30.60
N CYS A 61 1.48 -3.53 -30.59
CA CYS A 61 1.81 -2.24 -31.20
C CYS A 61 2.91 -1.44 -30.46
N HIS A 62 3.65 -2.07 -29.54
CA HIS A 62 4.88 -1.50 -28.97
C HIS A 62 6.07 -1.63 -29.93
N GLU A 63 5.97 -2.43 -31.00
CA GLU A 63 6.99 -2.55 -32.06
C GLU A 63 8.39 -2.91 -31.53
N GLN A 64 8.44 -3.70 -30.45
CA GLN A 64 9.70 -4.23 -29.89
C GLN A 64 9.87 -5.73 -30.13
N GLY A 65 9.01 -6.31 -30.97
CA GLY A 65 8.95 -7.75 -31.23
C GLY A 65 8.82 -8.56 -29.93
N ASP A 66 9.53 -9.68 -29.85
CA ASP A 66 9.46 -10.61 -28.73
C ASP A 66 10.42 -10.30 -27.56
N ALA A 67 11.12 -9.16 -27.61
CA ALA A 67 12.20 -8.84 -26.68
C ALA A 67 11.75 -8.85 -25.21
N TYR A 68 10.55 -8.31 -24.93
CA TYR A 68 9.96 -8.31 -23.60
C TYR A 68 9.56 -9.71 -23.13
N LEU A 69 8.93 -10.50 -24.01
CA LEU A 69 8.55 -11.87 -23.69
C LEU A 69 9.79 -12.73 -23.42
N ARG A 70 10.84 -12.65 -24.26
CA ARG A 70 12.10 -13.39 -24.02
C ARG A 70 12.75 -13.01 -22.70
N LEU A 71 12.77 -11.72 -22.36
CA LEU A 71 13.30 -11.26 -21.08
C LEU A 71 12.47 -11.79 -19.91
N PHE A 72 11.14 -11.71 -19.99
CA PHE A 72 10.22 -12.21 -18.97
C PHE A 72 10.43 -13.72 -18.72
N LEU A 73 10.51 -14.51 -19.79
CA LEU A 73 10.71 -15.96 -19.69
C LEU A 73 12.03 -16.32 -19.01
N LYS A 74 13.11 -15.66 -19.43
CA LYS A 74 14.43 -15.87 -18.84
C LYS A 74 14.48 -15.43 -17.38
N LYS A 75 13.89 -14.28 -17.04
CA LYS A 75 13.95 -13.70 -15.69
C LYS A 75 13.24 -14.57 -14.65
N PHE A 76 12.18 -15.27 -15.06
CA PHE A 76 11.35 -16.07 -14.16
C PHE A 76 11.53 -17.58 -14.34
N ASP A 77 12.63 -18.02 -14.96
CA ASP A 77 12.96 -19.43 -15.22
C ASP A 77 11.78 -20.19 -15.85
N LEU A 78 11.24 -19.64 -16.94
CA LEU A 78 10.13 -20.19 -17.72
C LEU A 78 10.63 -20.79 -19.05
N ASP A 79 11.86 -21.31 -19.06
CA ASP A 79 12.52 -21.87 -20.26
C ASP A 79 11.74 -23.01 -20.91
N PHE A 80 10.82 -23.65 -20.17
CA PHE A 80 9.90 -24.64 -20.73
C PHE A 80 9.08 -24.05 -21.88
N PHE A 81 8.73 -22.75 -21.83
CA PHE A 81 7.99 -22.03 -22.87
C PHE A 81 8.95 -21.55 -23.98
N ASN A 82 9.73 -22.47 -24.55
CA ASN A 82 10.58 -22.15 -25.69
C ASN A 82 9.78 -22.05 -27.00
N TYR A 83 10.16 -21.09 -27.85
CA TYR A 83 9.55 -20.87 -29.17
C TYR A 83 10.56 -20.28 -30.17
N SER A 84 10.22 -20.43 -31.44
CA SER A 84 10.93 -19.99 -32.63
C SER A 84 10.09 -18.97 -33.42
N GLU A 85 10.67 -18.36 -34.45
CA GLU A 85 9.97 -17.37 -35.29
C GLU A 85 8.76 -17.94 -36.04
N THR A 86 8.71 -19.26 -36.26
CA THR A 86 7.57 -19.92 -36.92
C THR A 86 6.44 -20.26 -35.96
N ASP A 87 6.67 -20.18 -34.65
CA ASP A 87 5.64 -20.45 -33.66
C ASP A 87 4.71 -19.24 -33.51
N LYS A 88 3.42 -19.50 -33.40
CA LYS A 88 2.42 -18.47 -33.13
C LYS A 88 2.33 -18.24 -31.63
N ILE A 89 2.59 -17.02 -31.17
CA ILE A 89 2.33 -16.62 -29.78
C ILE A 89 1.03 -15.83 -29.72
N SER A 90 0.20 -16.09 -28.72
CA SER A 90 -1.04 -15.33 -28.49
C SER A 90 -1.18 -15.02 -27.02
N VAL A 91 -1.50 -13.76 -26.71
CA VAL A 91 -1.67 -13.27 -25.33
C VAL A 91 -3.10 -12.79 -25.19
N HIS A 92 -3.80 -13.34 -24.22
CA HIS A 92 -5.21 -13.07 -23.97
C HIS A 92 -5.42 -12.58 -22.54
N CYS A 93 -6.26 -11.57 -22.38
CA CYS A 93 -6.79 -11.18 -21.07
C CYS A 93 -8.14 -11.85 -20.82
N GLU A 94 -8.47 -12.08 -19.55
CA GLU A 94 -9.77 -12.58 -19.10
C GLU A 94 -10.20 -13.88 -19.82
N SER A 95 -9.27 -14.83 -20.00
CA SER A 95 -9.55 -16.07 -20.73
C SER A 95 -10.48 -16.98 -19.93
N SER A 96 -11.69 -17.19 -20.43
CA SER A 96 -12.70 -18.03 -19.78
C SER A 96 -12.27 -19.50 -19.69
N THR A 97 -12.41 -20.08 -18.51
CA THR A 97 -12.34 -21.53 -18.27
C THR A 97 -13.72 -22.16 -18.40
N GLU A 98 -13.77 -23.49 -18.48
CA GLU A 98 -15.03 -24.25 -18.62
C GLU A 98 -15.97 -24.08 -17.41
N ASN A 99 -15.44 -23.64 -16.27
CA ASN A 99 -16.20 -23.37 -15.03
C ASN A 99 -16.67 -21.90 -14.90
N ASN A 100 -16.75 -21.13 -15.99
CA ASN A 100 -17.13 -19.71 -15.98
C ASN A 100 -16.17 -18.80 -15.17
N ARG A 101 -14.94 -19.26 -14.90
CA ARG A 101 -13.88 -18.45 -14.29
C ARG A 101 -12.99 -17.87 -15.37
N ARG A 102 -12.17 -16.87 -15.05
CA ARG A 102 -11.29 -16.20 -16.02
C ARG A 102 -9.89 -16.10 -15.44
N ILE A 103 -8.90 -16.59 -16.19
CA ILE A 103 -7.49 -16.33 -15.87
C ILE A 103 -7.16 -14.93 -16.41
N ASP A 104 -6.56 -14.08 -15.57
CA ASP A 104 -6.35 -12.67 -15.90
C ASP A 104 -5.50 -12.47 -17.17
N ILE A 105 -4.43 -13.26 -17.33
CA ILE A 105 -3.61 -13.30 -18.55
C ILE A 105 -3.27 -14.75 -18.91
N VAL A 106 -3.37 -15.11 -20.18
CA VAL A 106 -2.85 -16.39 -20.70
C VAL A 106 -1.98 -16.13 -21.92
N ILE A 107 -0.74 -16.61 -21.87
CA ILE A 107 0.21 -16.63 -22.99
C ILE A 107 0.21 -18.04 -23.55
N VAL A 108 -0.10 -18.18 -24.84
CA VAL A 108 -0.27 -19.47 -25.51
C VAL A 108 0.73 -19.58 -26.66
N LYS A 109 1.37 -20.73 -26.76
CA LYS A 109 2.15 -21.13 -27.94
C LYS A 109 1.29 -22.03 -28.85
N ASN A 110 1.24 -21.68 -30.13
CA ASN A 110 0.53 -22.35 -31.22
C ASN A 110 -0.98 -22.51 -30.99
N ASN A 111 -1.38 -23.58 -30.29
CA ASN A 111 -2.75 -23.84 -29.86
C ASN A 111 -2.72 -24.65 -28.56
N TYR A 112 -2.29 -24.00 -27.47
CA TYR A 112 -2.05 -24.62 -26.16
C TYR A 112 -1.03 -25.76 -26.20
N GLU A 113 -0.05 -25.73 -27.12
CA GLU A 113 1.11 -26.63 -27.01
C GLU A 113 1.84 -26.39 -25.69
N LYS A 114 1.95 -25.10 -25.32
CA LYS A 114 2.46 -24.62 -24.05
C LYS A 114 1.65 -23.41 -23.62
N ALA A 115 1.52 -23.20 -22.31
CA ALA A 115 0.84 -22.03 -21.77
C ALA A 115 1.52 -21.46 -20.52
N ILE A 116 1.43 -20.15 -20.35
CA ILE A 116 1.68 -19.48 -19.08
C ILE A 116 0.39 -18.77 -18.69
N GLY A 117 -0.18 -19.16 -17.56
CA GLY A 117 -1.28 -18.42 -16.93
C GLY A 117 -0.71 -17.43 -15.92
N ILE A 118 -1.29 -16.24 -15.83
CA ILE A 118 -0.97 -15.27 -14.79
C ILE A 118 -2.28 -14.86 -14.13
N GLU A 119 -2.41 -15.16 -12.84
CA GLU A 119 -3.43 -14.59 -11.97
C GLU A 119 -2.81 -13.35 -11.31
N ASN A 120 -3.39 -12.19 -11.59
CA ASN A 120 -2.94 -10.90 -11.11
C ASN A 120 -3.78 -10.46 -9.91
N LYS A 121 -3.14 -10.06 -8.82
CA LYS A 121 -3.80 -9.48 -7.66
C LYS A 121 -3.10 -8.17 -7.32
N ILE A 122 -3.81 -7.05 -7.34
CA ILE A 122 -3.19 -5.73 -7.06
C ILE A 122 -3.45 -5.22 -5.64
N TYR A 123 -4.38 -5.84 -4.91
CA TYR A 123 -4.80 -5.41 -3.58
C TYR A 123 -4.55 -6.50 -2.54
N THR A 124 -4.08 -6.10 -1.36
CA THR A 124 -3.79 -7.03 -0.26
C THR A 124 -5.03 -7.55 0.44
N TRP A 125 -6.14 -6.79 0.36
CA TRP A 125 -7.41 -7.12 1.04
C TRP A 125 -8.39 -7.90 0.16
N THR A 126 -8.08 -8.15 -1.11
CA THR A 126 -8.95 -9.01 -1.93
C THR A 126 -8.84 -10.45 -1.45
N GLN A 127 -9.97 -11.10 -1.25
CA GLN A 127 -9.99 -12.54 -0.95
C GLN A 127 -9.90 -13.32 -2.25
N ASP A 128 -9.07 -14.37 -2.27
CA ASP A 128 -9.05 -15.29 -3.38
C ASP A 128 -10.37 -16.08 -3.41
N GLN A 129 -10.87 -16.37 -4.61
CA GLN A 129 -12.08 -17.17 -4.74
C GLN A 129 -11.81 -18.61 -4.32
N HIS A 130 -12.84 -19.28 -3.81
CA HIS A 130 -12.73 -20.67 -3.37
C HIS A 130 -12.28 -21.59 -4.52
N ASN A 131 -11.27 -22.42 -4.28
CA ASN A 131 -10.66 -23.35 -5.24
C ASN A 131 -10.08 -22.71 -6.52
N GLN A 132 -9.83 -21.39 -6.53
CA GLN A 132 -9.49 -20.65 -7.75
C GLN A 132 -8.20 -21.15 -8.41
N ILE A 133 -7.13 -21.33 -7.65
CA ILE A 133 -5.84 -21.78 -8.19
C ILE A 133 -5.92 -23.22 -8.70
N ASN A 134 -6.64 -24.10 -8.00
CA ASN A 134 -6.84 -25.49 -8.45
C ASN A 134 -7.59 -25.52 -9.79
N ASP A 135 -8.66 -24.75 -9.95
CA ASP A 135 -9.42 -24.72 -11.21
C ASP A 135 -8.58 -24.24 -12.40
N TYR A 136 -7.73 -23.23 -12.18
CA TYR A 136 -6.83 -22.73 -13.23
C TYR A 136 -5.72 -23.73 -13.55
N TYR A 137 -5.19 -24.40 -12.53
CA TYR A 137 -4.21 -25.45 -12.68
C TYR A 137 -4.75 -26.61 -13.52
N GLU A 138 -5.93 -27.13 -13.18
CA GLU A 138 -6.57 -28.23 -13.91
C GLU A 138 -6.92 -27.84 -15.36
N TYR A 139 -7.44 -26.62 -15.56
CA TYR A 139 -7.71 -26.10 -16.90
C TYR A 139 -6.44 -26.06 -17.78
N LEU A 140 -5.34 -25.50 -17.27
CA LEU A 140 -4.08 -25.42 -18.01
C LEU A 140 -3.44 -26.81 -18.21
N LEU A 141 -3.55 -27.69 -17.23
CA LEU A 141 -3.11 -29.08 -17.30
C LEU A 141 -3.79 -29.81 -18.46
N GLU A 142 -5.12 -29.74 -18.53
CA GLU A 142 -5.91 -30.38 -19.57
C GLU A 142 -5.59 -29.79 -20.96
N LYS A 143 -5.58 -28.46 -21.11
CA LYS A 143 -5.36 -27.82 -22.41
C LYS A 143 -3.96 -28.04 -22.96
N THR A 144 -2.95 -28.14 -22.10
CA THR A 144 -1.54 -28.23 -22.53
C THR A 144 -0.92 -29.62 -22.39
N ASN A 145 -1.69 -30.61 -21.94
CA ASN A 145 -1.19 -31.92 -21.55
C ASN A 145 0.00 -31.80 -20.57
N GLY A 146 -0.08 -30.85 -19.64
CA GLY A 146 0.90 -30.62 -18.57
C GLY A 146 2.10 -29.72 -18.92
N ASN A 147 2.13 -29.07 -20.08
CA ASN A 147 3.19 -28.13 -20.47
C ASN A 147 2.82 -26.68 -20.13
N PHE A 148 2.69 -26.39 -18.85
CA PHE A 148 2.32 -25.05 -18.40
C PHE A 148 3.00 -24.61 -17.12
N CYS A 149 2.91 -23.31 -16.85
CA CYS A 149 3.19 -22.72 -15.55
C CYS A 149 2.10 -21.69 -15.23
N LEU A 150 1.54 -21.75 -14.03
CA LEU A 150 0.66 -20.74 -13.47
C LEU A 150 1.46 -19.80 -12.57
N ILE A 151 1.35 -18.50 -12.80
CA ILE A 151 1.99 -17.47 -12.01
C ILE A 151 0.91 -16.78 -11.18
N TYR A 152 1.11 -16.76 -9.87
CA TYR A 152 0.34 -15.91 -8.97
C TYR A 152 1.15 -14.65 -8.68
N LEU A 153 0.72 -13.53 -9.26
CA LEU A 153 1.37 -12.23 -9.10
C LEU A 153 0.58 -11.38 -8.09
N SER A 154 1.22 -10.97 -6.99
CA SER A 154 0.54 -10.24 -5.91
C SER A 154 1.47 -9.27 -5.16
N PRO A 155 0.97 -8.37 -4.29
CA PRO A 155 1.84 -7.61 -3.41
C PRO A 155 2.51 -8.55 -2.40
N ALA A 156 3.72 -8.23 -1.94
CA ALA A 156 4.53 -9.10 -1.08
C ALA A 156 3.83 -9.48 0.24
N SER A 157 2.92 -8.64 0.74
CA SER A 157 2.14 -8.92 1.94
C SER A 157 0.88 -9.75 1.71
N LYS A 158 0.62 -10.22 0.47
CA LYS A 158 -0.51 -11.07 0.11
C LYS A 158 -0.01 -12.47 -0.21
N GLU A 159 -0.56 -13.45 0.49
CA GLU A 159 -0.30 -14.87 0.23
C GLU A 159 -1.51 -15.52 -0.42
N ILE A 160 -1.26 -16.61 -1.17
CA ILE A 160 -2.35 -17.46 -1.68
C ILE A 160 -3.13 -18.04 -0.50
N SER A 161 -4.43 -17.80 -0.47
CA SER A 161 -5.34 -18.30 0.57
C SER A 161 -5.48 -19.83 0.51
N ASN A 162 -5.59 -20.47 1.68
CA ASN A 162 -5.92 -21.91 1.77
C ASN A 162 -7.33 -22.23 1.24
N GLU A 163 -8.19 -21.22 1.09
CA GLU A 163 -9.50 -21.36 0.44
C GLU A 163 -9.36 -21.55 -1.08
N SER A 164 -8.28 -21.05 -1.67
CA SER A 164 -8.04 -21.10 -3.12
C SER A 164 -7.33 -22.39 -3.55
N ILE A 165 -6.51 -22.94 -2.66
CA ILE A 165 -5.76 -24.20 -2.86
C ILE A 165 -5.33 -24.76 -1.51
N SER A 166 -5.35 -26.09 -1.35
CA SER A 166 -4.84 -26.74 -0.13
C SER A 166 -3.32 -26.53 0.02
N LYS A 167 -2.80 -26.63 1.25
CA LYS A 167 -1.35 -26.48 1.48
C LYS A 167 -0.54 -27.56 0.77
N GLU A 168 -1.10 -28.77 0.73
CA GLU A 168 -0.52 -29.95 0.09
C GLU A 168 -0.41 -29.74 -1.42
N ASN A 169 -1.50 -29.35 -2.08
CA ASN A 169 -1.49 -29.06 -3.52
C ASN A 169 -0.57 -27.87 -3.83
N ARG A 170 -0.60 -26.82 -3.02
CA ARG A 170 0.27 -25.65 -3.21
C ARG A 170 1.75 -26.05 -3.16
N PHE A 171 2.14 -26.85 -2.16
CA PHE A 171 3.51 -27.35 -2.06
C PHE A 171 3.87 -28.22 -3.27
N GLN A 172 2.99 -29.13 -3.68
CA GLN A 172 3.20 -29.99 -4.85
C GLN A 172 3.36 -29.16 -6.14
N TYR A 173 2.44 -28.26 -6.45
CA TYR A 173 2.47 -27.49 -7.70
C TYR A 173 3.69 -26.58 -7.79
N ILE A 174 4.17 -26.05 -6.67
CA ILE A 174 5.42 -25.28 -6.61
C ILE A 174 6.62 -26.20 -6.84
N SER A 175 6.65 -27.36 -6.18
CA SER A 175 7.72 -28.36 -6.35
C SER A 175 7.83 -28.85 -7.79
N ASP A 176 6.69 -29.02 -8.45
CA ASP A 176 6.59 -29.43 -9.86
C ASP A 176 6.92 -28.28 -10.84
N GLN A 177 7.26 -27.08 -10.33
CA GLN A 177 7.52 -25.86 -11.10
C GLN A 177 6.33 -25.38 -11.96
N ARG A 178 5.13 -25.86 -11.65
CA ARG A 178 3.88 -25.51 -12.35
C ARG A 178 3.10 -24.38 -11.69
N LEU A 179 3.48 -23.99 -10.48
CA LEU A 179 2.98 -22.80 -9.80
C LEU A 179 4.17 -21.94 -9.33
N LYS A 180 4.24 -20.69 -9.77
CA LYS A 180 5.19 -19.69 -9.26
C LYS A 180 4.44 -18.59 -8.53
N GLN A 181 4.98 -18.16 -7.40
CA GLN A 181 4.49 -16.99 -6.66
C GLN A 181 5.47 -15.85 -6.87
N LEU A 182 5.02 -14.82 -7.56
CA LEU A 182 5.82 -13.63 -7.82
C LEU A 182 5.17 -12.43 -7.12
N THR A 183 6.03 -11.49 -6.72
CA THR A 183 5.62 -10.25 -6.05
C THR A 183 5.84 -9.05 -6.94
N TYR A 184 5.01 -8.01 -6.79
CA TYR A 184 5.26 -6.75 -7.48
C TYR A 184 6.62 -6.15 -7.09
N GLU A 185 6.90 -6.14 -5.80
CA GLU A 185 8.05 -5.52 -5.15
C GLU A 185 9.38 -6.16 -5.56
N ASP A 186 9.46 -7.49 -5.51
CA ASP A 186 10.73 -8.20 -5.72
C ASP A 186 10.92 -8.64 -7.17
N HIS A 187 9.85 -8.72 -7.98
CA HIS A 187 9.89 -9.35 -9.29
C HIS A 187 9.43 -8.42 -10.43
N LEU A 188 8.15 -8.04 -10.45
CA LEU A 188 7.59 -7.38 -11.64
C LEU A 188 8.12 -5.95 -11.85
N ILE A 189 8.31 -5.16 -10.78
CA ILE A 189 8.83 -3.79 -10.89
C ILE A 189 10.23 -3.79 -11.53
N GLU A 190 11.09 -4.73 -11.16
CA GLU A 190 12.41 -4.87 -11.78
C GLU A 190 12.29 -5.33 -13.23
N CYS A 191 11.40 -6.27 -13.53
CA CYS A 191 11.15 -6.72 -14.91
C CYS A 191 10.72 -5.55 -15.82
N ILE A 192 9.82 -4.68 -15.35
CA ILE A 192 9.39 -3.47 -16.08
C ILE A 192 10.55 -2.49 -16.28
N ARG A 193 11.42 -2.31 -15.27
CA ARG A 193 12.64 -1.50 -15.43
C ARG A 193 13.55 -2.08 -16.52
N GLU A 194 13.73 -3.39 -16.52
CA GLU A 194 14.54 -4.10 -17.52
C GLU A 194 13.92 -3.98 -18.92
N PHE A 195 12.59 -4.03 -19.05
CA PHE A 195 11.90 -3.67 -20.31
C PHE A 195 12.29 -2.26 -20.74
N GLY A 196 12.23 -1.27 -19.85
CA GLY A 196 12.65 0.11 -20.14
C GLY A 196 14.11 0.25 -20.57
N ASN A 197 15.00 -0.60 -20.06
CA ASN A 197 16.42 -0.60 -20.42
C ASN A 197 16.67 -1.12 -21.84
N ILE A 198 15.94 -2.14 -22.28
CA ILE A 198 16.06 -2.70 -23.63
C ILE A 198 15.20 -1.96 -24.67
N THR A 199 14.28 -1.10 -24.23
CA THR A 199 13.37 -0.35 -25.11
C THR A 199 14.11 0.74 -25.88
N GLN A 200 13.94 0.74 -27.20
CA GLN A 200 14.55 1.75 -28.07
C GLN A 200 13.65 2.98 -28.24
N ASN A 201 12.34 2.79 -28.42
CA ASN A 201 11.40 3.88 -28.66
C ASN A 201 11.19 4.72 -27.39
N TYR A 202 11.42 6.04 -27.48
CA TYR A 202 11.36 6.92 -26.32
C TYR A 202 9.96 7.00 -25.70
N ARG A 203 8.87 6.89 -26.47
CA ARG A 203 7.49 6.96 -25.94
C ARG A 203 7.15 5.72 -25.13
N VAL A 204 7.50 4.55 -25.66
CA VAL A 204 7.32 3.26 -24.96
C VAL A 204 8.19 3.23 -23.70
N LYS A 205 9.44 3.71 -23.79
CA LYS A 205 10.34 3.82 -22.65
C LYS A 205 9.79 4.76 -21.57
N SER A 206 9.28 5.94 -21.95
CA SER A 206 8.63 6.87 -21.02
C SER A 206 7.43 6.24 -20.34
N PHE A 207 6.59 5.50 -21.07
CA PHE A 207 5.45 4.78 -20.48
C PHE A 207 5.90 3.73 -19.45
N LEU A 208 6.91 2.93 -19.77
CA LEU A 208 7.47 1.92 -18.85
C LEU A 208 8.08 2.58 -17.60
N CYS A 209 8.77 3.71 -17.75
CA CYS A 209 9.31 4.47 -16.61
C CYS A 209 8.19 5.01 -15.70
N ASP A 210 7.09 5.50 -16.28
CA ASP A 210 5.94 5.99 -15.51
C ASP A 210 5.19 4.83 -14.84
N LEU A 211 5.06 3.68 -15.52
CA LEU A 211 4.51 2.46 -14.93
C LEU A 211 5.35 1.98 -13.74
N GLU A 212 6.67 1.89 -13.91
CA GLU A 212 7.60 1.51 -12.83
C GLU A 212 7.42 2.42 -11.61
N LYS A 213 7.45 3.74 -11.80
CA LYS A 213 7.25 4.72 -10.72
C LYS A 213 5.89 4.56 -10.05
N LYS A 214 4.83 4.31 -10.81
CA LYS A 214 3.47 4.14 -10.28
C LYS A 214 3.40 2.91 -9.39
N LEU A 215 3.93 1.78 -9.84
CA LEU A 215 3.95 0.53 -9.07
C LEU A 215 4.82 0.66 -7.81
N LYS A 216 5.99 1.32 -7.89
CA LYS A 216 6.80 1.63 -6.69
C LYS A 216 6.06 2.50 -5.68
N LYS A 217 5.30 3.49 -6.15
CA LYS A 217 4.47 4.32 -5.26
C LYS A 217 3.40 3.46 -4.57
N MET A 218 2.73 2.57 -5.32
CA MET A 218 1.68 1.69 -4.80
C MET A 218 2.19 0.70 -3.75
N TYR A 219 3.33 0.04 -3.99
CA TYR A 219 3.77 -1.09 -3.17
C TYR A 219 4.96 -0.79 -2.24
N MET A 220 5.76 0.23 -2.55
CA MET A 220 6.97 0.58 -1.78
C MET A 220 6.85 1.93 -1.05
N GLY A 221 5.70 2.62 -1.17
CA GLY A 221 5.45 3.92 -0.54
C GLY A 221 6.39 5.02 -1.04
N GLU A 222 6.83 4.94 -2.30
CA GLU A 222 7.71 5.93 -2.93
C GLU A 222 6.95 7.19 -3.37
N GLU A 223 6.73 8.15 -2.47
CA GLU A 223 6.12 9.44 -2.85
C GLU A 223 7.15 10.47 -3.37
N ASN A 224 8.45 10.24 -3.18
CA ASN A 224 9.54 11.09 -3.70
C ASN A 224 10.84 10.28 -3.82
N VAL A 225 11.02 9.53 -4.91
CA VAL A 225 12.18 8.66 -5.19
C VAL A 225 13.52 9.39 -4.93
N ASN A 226 13.64 10.64 -5.37
CA ASN A 226 14.88 11.41 -5.22
C ASN A 226 15.22 11.73 -3.76
N SER A 227 14.24 12.02 -2.91
CA SER A 227 14.53 12.38 -1.51
C SER A 227 14.90 11.15 -0.69
N LYS A 228 14.19 10.03 -0.85
CA LYS A 228 14.53 8.78 -0.14
C LYS A 228 15.87 8.21 -0.60
N GLN A 229 16.16 8.22 -1.91
CA GLN A 229 17.43 7.74 -2.44
C GLN A 229 18.59 8.60 -1.96
N VAL A 230 18.47 9.93 -1.99
CA VAL A 230 19.52 10.83 -1.48
C VAL A 230 19.81 10.62 0.01
N ILE A 231 18.78 10.32 0.81
CA ILE A 231 18.96 9.96 2.22
C ILE A 231 19.63 8.60 2.34
N LYS A 232 19.20 7.59 1.59
CA LYS A 232 19.83 6.26 1.57
C LYS A 232 21.31 6.34 1.18
N ASP A 233 21.65 7.09 0.14
CA ASP A 233 23.02 7.29 -0.31
C ASP A 233 23.85 8.01 0.76
N LEU A 234 23.30 9.02 1.41
CA LEU A 234 23.95 9.69 2.55
C LEU A 234 24.18 8.73 3.72
N ILE A 235 23.21 7.88 4.05
CA ILE A 235 23.35 6.87 5.11
C ILE A 235 24.49 5.92 4.79
N LEU A 236 24.60 5.48 3.54
CA LEU A 236 25.63 4.53 3.07
C LEU A 236 26.99 5.18 2.80
N GLU A 237 27.08 6.52 2.82
CA GLU A 237 28.28 7.29 2.47
C GLU A 237 29.48 6.94 3.38
N ASN A 238 29.23 6.61 4.65
CA ASN A 238 30.26 6.14 5.57
C ASN A 238 29.66 5.42 6.79
N LYS A 239 30.52 4.73 7.55
CA LYS A 239 30.16 3.98 8.76
C LYS A 239 29.44 4.84 9.81
N GLU A 240 29.87 6.08 9.99
CA GLU A 240 29.33 6.97 11.02
C GLU A 240 27.87 7.33 10.76
N ASN A 241 27.51 7.61 9.50
CA ASN A 241 26.14 7.88 9.11
C ASN A 241 25.21 6.68 9.32
N ILE A 242 25.72 5.47 9.10
CA ILE A 242 25.01 4.22 9.42
C ILE A 242 24.74 4.16 10.93
N GLU A 243 25.78 4.34 11.76
CA GLU A 243 25.65 4.31 13.23
C GLU A 243 24.64 5.35 13.74
N ILE A 244 24.68 6.59 13.23
CA ILE A 244 23.71 7.66 13.57
C ILE A 244 22.29 7.25 13.17
N SER A 245 22.11 6.69 11.98
CA SER A 245 20.79 6.32 11.46
C SER A 245 20.14 5.21 12.27
N PHE A 246 20.91 4.20 12.67
CA PHE A 246 20.44 3.15 13.59
C PHE A 246 20.10 3.73 14.97
N LEU A 247 20.90 4.66 15.49
CA LEU A 247 20.60 5.32 16.76
C LEU A 247 19.27 6.08 16.69
N VAL A 248 19.06 6.87 15.64
CA VAL A 248 17.80 7.61 15.41
C VAL A 248 16.62 6.65 15.27
N ALA A 249 16.75 5.59 14.48
CA ALA A 249 15.69 4.60 14.27
C ALA A 249 15.31 3.89 15.58
N ASN A 250 16.30 3.48 16.37
CA ASN A 250 16.08 2.81 17.64
C ASN A 250 15.44 3.73 18.69
N SER A 251 15.84 5.01 18.73
CA SER A 251 15.24 6.01 19.64
C SER A 251 13.82 6.43 19.24
N LEU A 252 13.40 6.21 18.00
CA LEU A 252 12.11 6.68 17.49
C LEU A 252 10.93 6.08 18.26
N LYS A 253 11.04 4.82 18.72
CA LYS A 253 10.00 4.17 19.52
C LYS A 253 9.75 4.91 20.83
N GLU A 254 10.81 5.32 21.52
CA GLU A 254 10.71 6.08 22.77
C GLU A 254 10.20 7.50 22.54
N VAL A 255 10.60 8.14 21.44
CA VAL A 255 10.08 9.45 21.05
C VAL A 255 8.57 9.38 20.80
N LYS A 256 8.10 8.37 20.06
CA LYS A 256 6.66 8.13 19.84
C LYS A 256 5.94 7.91 21.17
N TYR A 257 6.50 7.11 22.08
CA TYR A 257 5.92 6.92 23.41
C TYR A 257 5.76 8.23 24.19
N LYS A 258 6.81 9.05 24.26
CA LYS A 258 6.76 10.38 24.91
C LYS A 258 5.74 11.32 24.28
N LEU A 259 5.61 11.28 22.95
CA LEU A 259 4.59 12.08 22.27
C LEU A 259 3.17 11.55 22.54
N LYS A 260 2.96 10.24 22.71
CA LYS A 260 1.67 9.71 23.18
C LYS A 260 1.34 10.22 24.58
N GLU A 261 2.30 10.21 25.50
CA GLU A 261 2.12 10.76 26.85
C GLU A 261 1.78 12.26 26.80
N LYS A 262 2.51 13.04 25.99
CA LYS A 262 2.20 14.46 25.77
C LYS A 262 0.79 14.67 25.21
N PHE A 263 0.30 13.80 24.33
CA PHE A 263 -1.08 13.90 23.85
C PHE A 263 -2.09 13.60 24.97
N ASN A 264 -1.81 12.63 25.85
CA ASN A 264 -2.67 12.37 27.02
C ASN A 264 -2.72 13.59 27.95
N GLU A 265 -1.58 14.22 28.23
CA GLU A 265 -1.50 15.47 29.00
C GLU A 265 -2.33 16.59 28.34
N GLN A 266 -2.29 16.70 27.01
CA GLN A 266 -3.12 17.66 26.27
C GLN A 266 -4.62 17.40 26.45
N ILE A 267 -5.05 16.13 26.53
CA ILE A 267 -6.44 15.78 26.82
C ILE A 267 -6.82 16.16 28.26
N GLU A 268 -5.94 15.95 29.24
CA GLU A 268 -6.15 16.39 30.62
C GLU A 268 -6.27 17.92 30.73
N GLU A 269 -5.43 18.66 29.99
CA GLU A 269 -5.52 20.12 29.89
C GLU A 269 -6.87 20.56 29.32
N ILE A 270 -7.35 19.93 28.24
CA ILE A 270 -8.67 20.22 27.68
C ILE A 270 -9.78 19.97 28.71
N GLY A 271 -9.69 18.87 29.46
CA GLY A 271 -10.63 18.58 30.54
C GLY A 271 -10.68 19.69 31.59
N ARG A 272 -9.53 20.20 32.02
CA ARG A 272 -9.46 21.36 32.94
C ARG A 272 -10.05 22.63 32.32
N GLU A 273 -9.71 22.93 31.06
CA GLU A 273 -10.19 24.12 30.35
C GLU A 273 -11.70 24.13 30.12
N LEU A 274 -12.29 22.95 29.88
CA LEU A 274 -13.74 22.80 29.64
C LEU A 274 -14.52 22.37 30.89
N ASN A 275 -13.84 22.20 32.04
CA ASN A 275 -14.41 21.68 33.28
C ASN A 275 -15.11 20.31 33.11
N ILE A 276 -14.46 19.39 32.40
CA ILE A 276 -14.92 18.02 32.14
C ILE A 276 -13.98 17.03 32.83
N LYS A 277 -14.55 16.02 33.51
CA LYS A 277 -13.76 14.96 34.15
C LYS A 277 -13.02 14.14 33.09
N VAL A 278 -11.74 13.83 33.33
CA VAL A 278 -10.91 13.01 32.44
C VAL A 278 -10.54 11.70 33.12
N GLU A 279 -10.65 10.60 32.37
CA GLU A 279 -10.28 9.24 32.77
C GLU A 279 -9.38 8.64 31.69
N GLY A 280 -8.06 8.82 31.84
CA GLY A 280 -7.09 8.50 30.79
C GLY A 280 -7.25 9.43 29.59
N ILE A 281 -7.60 8.87 28.43
CA ILE A 281 -7.85 9.62 27.19
C ILE A 281 -9.34 9.77 26.86
N TYR A 282 -10.19 9.60 27.88
CA TYR A 282 -11.64 9.72 27.79
C TYR A 282 -12.12 10.87 28.66
N LEU A 283 -12.96 11.74 28.11
CA LEU A 283 -13.65 12.81 28.82
C LEU A 283 -15.10 12.39 29.11
N VAL A 284 -15.54 12.70 30.32
CA VAL A 284 -16.85 12.34 30.86
C VAL A 284 -17.63 13.62 31.17
N PRO A 285 -18.48 14.10 30.22
CA PRO A 285 -19.38 15.21 30.48
C PRO A 285 -20.24 14.95 31.72
N SER A 286 -20.50 15.98 32.52
CA SER A 286 -21.06 15.83 33.87
C SER A 286 -22.44 15.19 33.92
N LYS A 287 -23.25 15.31 32.86
CA LYS A 287 -24.59 14.70 32.79
C LYS A 287 -24.62 13.37 32.04
N TRP A 288 -23.48 12.92 31.51
CA TRP A 288 -23.41 11.66 30.77
C TRP A 288 -23.23 10.48 31.72
N SER A 289 -24.01 9.43 31.48
CA SER A 289 -24.05 8.20 32.29
C SER A 289 -23.83 6.93 31.47
N LYS A 290 -23.96 6.99 30.13
CA LYS A 290 -23.85 5.82 29.24
C LYS A 290 -22.66 5.90 28.28
N HIS A 291 -22.11 7.10 28.07
CA HIS A 291 -21.06 7.34 27.09
C HIS A 291 -19.91 8.17 27.66
N LYS A 292 -18.80 8.17 26.91
CA LYS A 292 -17.64 9.03 27.10
C LYS A 292 -17.19 9.55 25.74
N ILE A 293 -16.64 10.76 25.70
CA ILE A 293 -15.95 11.27 24.52
C ILE A 293 -14.51 10.79 24.63
N GLY A 294 -13.90 10.24 23.58
CA GLY A 294 -12.53 9.82 23.74
C GLY A 294 -11.79 9.45 22.48
N PHE A 295 -10.51 9.24 22.71
CA PHE A 295 -9.54 8.85 21.71
C PHE A 295 -9.08 7.43 22.02
N SER A 296 -8.63 6.68 21.01
CA SER A 296 -8.02 5.37 21.25
C SER A 296 -6.96 5.06 20.20
N PHE A 297 -5.82 4.53 20.65
CA PHE A 297 -4.73 4.09 19.79
C PHE A 297 -5.02 2.68 19.28
N GLU A 298 -5.82 2.60 18.22
CA GLU A 298 -6.30 1.33 17.67
C GLU A 298 -6.12 1.32 16.15
N ARG A 299 -6.05 0.12 15.57
CA ARG A 299 -6.01 -0.11 14.11
C ARG A 299 -4.88 0.65 13.40
N GLY A 300 -3.71 0.74 14.04
CA GLY A 300 -2.55 1.45 13.48
C GLY A 300 -2.68 2.97 13.41
N GLY A 301 -3.72 3.55 14.01
CA GLY A 301 -3.98 4.98 14.04
C GLY A 301 -4.51 5.44 15.40
N ILE A 302 -5.21 6.56 15.36
CA ILE A 302 -5.96 7.10 16.49
C ILE A 302 -7.40 7.24 16.03
N ILE A 303 -8.29 6.55 16.70
CA ILE A 303 -9.72 6.77 16.54
C ILE A 303 -10.19 7.81 17.55
N TYR A 304 -11.17 8.61 17.18
CA TYR A 304 -11.87 9.53 18.07
C TYR A 304 -13.37 9.38 17.86
N GLY A 305 -14.13 9.70 18.90
CA GLY A 305 -15.57 9.61 18.85
C GLY A 305 -16.23 9.55 20.22
N VAL A 306 -17.41 8.95 20.23
CA VAL A 306 -18.17 8.67 21.44
C VAL A 306 -18.15 7.16 21.70
N LYS A 307 -17.71 6.77 22.89
CA LYS A 307 -17.59 5.39 23.35
C LYS A 307 -18.67 5.07 24.37
N ARG A 308 -19.28 3.90 24.28
CA ARG A 308 -20.23 3.40 25.28
C ARG A 308 -19.49 2.87 26.51
N ILE A 309 -20.17 2.95 27.66
CA ILE A 309 -19.75 2.28 28.89
C ILE A 309 -20.11 0.80 28.85
N THR A 310 -21.22 0.44 28.19
CA THR A 310 -21.66 -0.94 27.94
C THR A 310 -21.88 -1.19 26.44
N PRO A 311 -21.57 -2.38 25.92
CA PRO A 311 -21.67 -2.65 24.49
C PRO A 311 -23.14 -2.74 24.04
N ASP A 312 -23.40 -2.34 22.80
CA ASP A 312 -24.71 -2.46 22.14
C ASP A 312 -24.60 -3.33 20.88
N ILE A 313 -25.14 -4.55 20.96
CA ILE A 313 -25.14 -5.54 19.87
C ILE A 313 -25.85 -5.00 18.62
N ASN A 314 -26.84 -4.12 18.78
CA ASN A 314 -27.58 -3.54 17.67
C ASN A 314 -26.82 -2.40 16.98
N ARG A 315 -25.67 -1.98 17.53
CA ARG A 315 -24.79 -0.94 16.97
C ARG A 315 -25.54 0.36 16.66
N SER A 316 -26.40 0.78 17.60
CA SER A 316 -27.22 1.98 17.45
C SER A 316 -26.33 3.22 17.24
N ARG A 317 -26.74 4.10 16.32
CA ARG A 317 -26.03 5.36 15.99
C ARG A 317 -26.43 6.48 16.94
N LEU A 318 -25.58 7.51 17.02
CA LEU A 318 -25.93 8.79 17.65
C LEU A 318 -26.07 9.87 16.56
N SER A 319 -27.17 9.80 15.80
CA SER A 319 -27.41 10.67 14.63
C SER A 319 -27.43 12.15 14.98
N GLU A 320 -27.78 12.54 16.21
CA GLU A 320 -27.73 13.94 16.63
C GLU A 320 -26.29 14.49 16.64
N ILE A 321 -25.31 13.65 16.92
CA ILE A 321 -23.89 14.03 16.93
C ILE A 321 -23.36 14.11 15.49
N GLU A 322 -23.72 13.16 14.63
CA GLU A 322 -23.37 13.20 13.19
C GLU A 322 -23.86 14.49 12.53
N ASN A 323 -25.06 14.95 12.91
CA ASN A 323 -25.64 16.22 12.42
C ASN A 323 -24.84 17.46 12.85
N ILE A 324 -24.18 17.46 14.02
CA ILE A 324 -23.34 18.57 14.47
C ILE A 324 -22.17 18.78 13.53
N PHE A 325 -21.61 17.70 13.01
CA PHE A 325 -20.42 17.70 12.15
C PHE A 325 -20.75 17.60 10.66
N GLN A 326 -22.03 17.45 10.30
CA GLN A 326 -22.50 17.24 8.92
C GLN A 326 -21.76 16.10 8.21
N GLN A 327 -21.45 15.05 8.96
CA GLN A 327 -20.63 13.94 8.48
C GLN A 327 -21.10 12.63 9.09
N GLN A 328 -21.10 11.57 8.27
CA GLN A 328 -21.37 10.22 8.73
C GLN A 328 -20.13 9.60 9.38
N PHE A 329 -20.32 8.95 10.53
CA PHE A 329 -19.27 8.24 11.25
C PHE A 329 -19.45 6.72 11.13
N MET A 330 -18.39 5.99 11.45
CA MET A 330 -18.46 4.53 11.57
C MET A 330 -19.09 4.14 12.92
N VAL A 331 -19.65 2.92 12.97
CA VAL A 331 -20.25 2.36 14.18
C VAL A 331 -19.76 0.96 14.51
N SER A 332 -19.73 0.64 15.80
CA SER A 332 -19.46 -0.67 16.36
C SER A 332 -20.24 -0.83 17.67
N GLU A 333 -20.11 -1.99 18.30
CA GLU A 333 -20.77 -2.29 19.58
C GLU A 333 -20.31 -1.36 20.71
N TRP A 334 -19.06 -0.89 20.67
CA TRP A 334 -18.49 0.01 21.69
C TRP A 334 -18.46 1.47 21.25
N TRP A 335 -18.48 1.73 19.95
CA TRP A 335 -18.36 3.07 19.39
C TRP A 335 -19.58 3.36 18.51
N PRO A 336 -20.63 3.99 19.03
CA PRO A 336 -21.78 4.39 18.23
C PRO A 336 -21.50 5.56 17.29
N MET A 337 -20.31 6.15 17.41
CA MET A 337 -19.79 7.14 16.50
C MET A 337 -18.26 7.14 16.63
N TYR A 338 -17.53 6.74 15.59
CA TYR A 338 -16.07 6.91 15.53
C TYR A 338 -15.54 7.13 14.11
N GLN A 339 -14.38 7.74 14.03
CA GLN A 339 -13.58 7.85 12.82
C GLN A 339 -12.09 7.91 13.19
N PHE A 340 -11.20 7.78 12.22
CA PHE A 340 -9.81 8.13 12.40
C PHE A 340 -9.64 9.63 12.64
N PHE A 341 -9.01 9.94 13.76
CA PHE A 341 -8.41 11.25 14.03
C PHE A 341 -7.15 11.39 13.17
N TYR A 342 -6.29 10.36 13.20
CA TYR A 342 -5.19 10.15 12.27
C TYR A 342 -5.09 8.66 11.94
N SER A 343 -4.92 8.32 10.66
CA SER A 343 -4.62 6.95 10.21
C SER A 343 -3.11 6.70 10.17
N ASN A 344 -2.69 5.44 10.20
CA ASN A 344 -1.32 5.00 9.91
C ASN A 344 -0.21 5.76 10.66
N ILE A 345 -0.42 6.10 11.93
CA ILE A 345 0.54 6.92 12.72
C ILE A 345 1.91 6.25 12.88
N GLU A 346 2.04 4.96 12.57
CA GLU A 346 3.34 4.30 12.58
C GLU A 346 4.23 4.71 11.41
N ILE A 347 3.62 5.09 10.28
CA ILE A 347 4.27 5.51 9.03
C ILE A 347 4.19 7.04 8.89
N ASP A 348 3.03 7.61 9.16
CA ASP A 348 2.75 9.03 8.95
C ASP A 348 3.21 9.90 10.12
N LYS A 349 3.88 11.01 9.78
CA LYS A 349 4.50 11.92 10.75
C LYS A 349 3.52 12.93 11.35
N ASP A 350 2.36 13.15 10.73
CA ASP A 350 1.54 14.34 10.97
C ASP A 350 0.99 14.40 12.37
N PHE A 351 0.47 13.28 12.90
CA PHE A 351 0.04 13.20 14.30
C PHE A 351 1.15 13.64 15.27
N TRP A 352 2.37 13.12 15.08
CA TRP A 352 3.51 13.40 15.95
C TRP A 352 3.93 14.87 15.92
N ILE A 353 3.90 15.48 14.74
CA ILE A 353 4.17 16.91 14.56
C ILE A 353 3.07 17.74 15.22
N ASP A 354 1.81 17.35 15.06
CA ASP A 354 0.67 18.09 15.57
C ASP A 354 0.54 18.02 17.09
N VAL A 355 0.93 16.91 17.71
CA VAL A 355 1.11 16.84 19.17
C VAL A 355 2.23 17.77 19.62
N SER A 356 3.37 17.75 18.93
CA SER A 356 4.52 18.58 19.29
C SER A 356 4.20 20.08 19.22
N THR A 357 3.49 20.49 18.17
CA THR A 357 3.12 21.89 17.87
C THR A 357 1.83 22.35 18.54
N GLY A 358 1.07 21.44 19.17
CA GLY A 358 -0.20 21.75 19.84
C GLY A 358 -1.44 21.73 18.93
N ARG A 359 -1.29 21.57 17.62
CA ARG A 359 -2.44 21.47 16.69
C ARG A 359 -3.35 20.29 16.97
N ALA A 360 -2.81 19.17 17.46
CA ALA A 360 -3.60 18.01 17.85
C ALA A 360 -4.54 18.34 19.02
N LYS A 361 -4.05 19.14 19.99
CA LYS A 361 -4.84 19.62 21.14
C LYS A 361 -5.99 20.50 20.66
N GLU A 362 -5.72 21.50 19.82
CA GLU A 362 -6.76 22.41 19.33
C GLU A 362 -7.86 21.65 18.58
N ARG A 363 -7.48 20.76 17.65
CA ARG A 363 -8.44 19.95 16.91
C ARG A 363 -9.27 19.03 17.83
N ALA A 364 -8.64 18.43 18.84
CA ALA A 364 -9.34 17.61 19.82
C ALA A 364 -10.32 18.46 20.65
N LYS A 365 -9.89 19.65 21.09
CA LYS A 365 -10.68 20.59 21.88
C LYS A 365 -11.92 21.06 21.13
N ASP A 366 -11.79 21.41 19.85
CA ASP A 366 -12.92 21.83 19.02
C ASP A 366 -13.99 20.73 18.93
N PHE A 367 -13.56 19.49 18.71
CA PHE A 367 -14.46 18.34 18.68
C PHE A 367 -15.18 18.12 20.02
N ILE A 368 -14.42 18.08 21.12
CA ILE A 368 -14.96 17.86 22.47
C ILE A 368 -15.95 18.97 22.83
N LYS A 369 -15.58 20.23 22.59
CA LYS A 369 -16.40 21.40 22.90
C LYS A 369 -17.70 21.40 22.10
N ALA A 370 -17.65 21.08 20.81
CA ALA A 370 -18.84 21.01 19.96
C ALA A 370 -19.88 19.99 20.47
N ILE A 371 -19.42 18.85 21.00
CA ILE A 371 -20.30 17.84 21.61
C ILE A 371 -20.79 18.31 22.98
N ASN A 372 -19.89 18.74 23.86
CA ASN A 372 -20.23 19.11 25.24
C ASN A 372 -21.22 20.28 25.29
N ASP A 373 -21.01 21.32 24.49
CA ASP A 373 -21.85 22.52 24.49
C ASP A 373 -23.28 22.25 23.99
N LYS A 374 -23.45 21.27 23.08
CA LYS A 374 -24.74 20.95 22.48
C LYS A 374 -25.47 19.78 23.15
N LEU A 375 -24.75 18.85 23.77
CA LEU A 375 -25.27 17.53 24.16
C LEU A 375 -24.96 17.10 25.58
N ASN A 376 -24.45 17.98 26.46
CA ASN A 376 -24.32 17.66 27.89
C ASN A 376 -25.70 17.63 28.59
N ASN A 377 -26.43 16.54 28.38
CA ASN A 377 -27.73 16.19 28.96
C ASN A 377 -27.77 14.69 29.33
N GLU A 378 -28.82 14.26 30.03
CA GLU A 378 -28.93 12.93 30.65
C GLU A 378 -29.16 11.77 29.66
N ASN A 379 -29.35 12.07 28.37
CA ASN A 379 -29.63 11.04 27.37
C ASN A 379 -28.40 10.21 26.99
N TYR A 380 -27.21 10.73 27.27
CA TYR A 380 -25.92 10.17 26.85
C TYR A 380 -25.12 9.63 28.03
#